data_AF-L7UKK4-F1
#
_entry.id   AF-L7UKK4-F1
#
_cell.length_a   1.000
_cell.length_b   1.000
_cell.length_c   1.000
_cell.angle_alpha   90.00
_cell.angle_beta   90.00
_cell.angle_gamma   90.00
#
_symmetry.space_group_name_H-M   'P 1'
#
loop_
_entity.id
_entity.type
_entity.pdbx_description
1 polymer ?
#
loop_
_entity_poly.entity_id
_entity_poly.type
_entity_poly.pdbx_seq_one_letter_code
_entity_poly.pdbx_strand_id
1 'polypeptide(L)'
;MIRRLGVLSLVACVASGCVDDRPGPMEEPPKSDCEAFGRYGPEGTTFTLPGPDANGELYVPDVQKRFPQVDWRTLDRLYIPAGRYTLINLGNLPDRAADRRLVITNIGGQVVLRPNAGSKQGYLWAVNGGSNWVLTGRYDPVSGTGHVDFPGHRCGEYATSRERYGISSDDIFLSGGHMGLGIGDAHSFEVEYLEITRAGFAGVRINRAAGSDGKVPPLNDIQLHDLYIHDTASEAIYFGSTQGAPTPLGARVKVYNNRLVRTGTEALQIQNLGDGSEIHHNVFAFGGIDWRAAFAGYQDNNSQAQVRGGRIRFHHNVFVGGAGSLLNFFAQPEPGDAPLDVEFSDNYFADTLSLGIWFGGTTGTEARFLWERNAFRGLDFGYQAVYPAARDPEVVLAKADTLKSPITLKENQWEGSRKLFAGLTGGSGTAGTVMATGNVNGPVTPLTFVSTGLPEGTATRQLERWAARATLAPNTPEVTYAAGALVMHDGRLFRARTQNTNKVPPDNAAVWEVLPLPVDDLRTAPGTEWAQRGIGLLDVAR
;
A
#
# COMPACT_ATOMS: atom_id res chain seq x y z
N MET A 1 1.78 95.92 -24.16
CA MET A 1 2.49 95.27 -25.29
C MET A 1 2.26 93.75 -25.24
N ILE A 2 1.83 93.16 -26.35
CA ILE A 2 2.13 91.79 -26.88
C ILE A 2 2.19 90.56 -25.92
N ARG A 3 1.14 89.71 -26.04
CA ARG A 3 1.04 88.22 -26.26
C ARG A 3 1.79 87.14 -25.41
N ARG A 4 1.13 85.97 -25.40
CA ARG A 4 1.53 84.54 -25.09
C ARG A 4 1.30 84.13 -23.61
N LEU A 5 0.59 83.06 -23.21
CA LEU A 5 0.14 81.76 -23.79
C LEU A 5 1.22 80.66 -23.75
N GLY A 6 1.02 79.62 -22.90
CA GLY A 6 1.94 78.49 -22.69
C GLY A 6 1.35 77.41 -21.74
N VAL A 7 1.47 76.13 -22.13
CA VAL A 7 0.71 74.94 -21.65
C VAL A 7 1.66 73.72 -21.79
N LEU A 8 1.76 72.71 -20.91
CA LEU A 8 0.78 71.65 -20.55
C LEU A 8 1.25 70.83 -19.30
N SER A 9 0.33 70.14 -18.61
CA SER A 9 0.48 68.87 -17.83
C SER A 9 1.59 68.63 -16.78
N LEU A 10 1.17 68.14 -15.59
CA LEU A 10 1.67 66.85 -15.07
C LEU A 10 0.69 66.10 -14.13
N VAL A 11 0.28 64.92 -14.58
CA VAL A 11 -0.05 63.64 -13.89
C VAL A 11 -0.45 63.64 -12.39
N ALA A 12 -1.60 63.03 -12.11
CA ALA A 12 -1.96 62.47 -10.80
C ALA A 12 -1.56 60.99 -10.69
N CYS A 13 -1.11 60.55 -9.51
CA CYS A 13 -0.95 59.13 -9.17
C CYS A 13 -1.91 58.73 -8.03
N VAL A 14 -2.51 57.55 -8.17
CA VAL A 14 -3.51 56.99 -7.25
C VAL A 14 -2.83 56.14 -6.18
N ALA A 15 -3.36 56.20 -4.95
CA ALA A 15 -2.88 55.35 -3.85
C ALA A 15 -3.33 53.88 -4.04
N SER A 16 -2.40 52.95 -3.89
CA SER A 16 -2.67 51.52 -3.74
C SER A 16 -2.12 51.06 -2.39
N GLY A 17 -2.96 50.42 -1.57
CA GLY A 17 -2.54 49.90 -0.28
C GLY A 17 -1.76 48.59 -0.44
N CYS A 18 -0.65 48.45 0.27
CA CYS A 18 0.04 47.16 0.39
C CYS A 18 -0.76 46.25 1.32
N VAL A 19 -1.20 45.09 0.82
CA VAL A 19 -1.67 43.97 1.64
C VAL A 19 -0.44 43.13 2.01
N ASP A 20 -0.36 42.74 3.28
CA ASP A 20 0.75 41.95 3.83
C ASP A 20 0.42 40.46 3.64
N ASP A 21 0.79 39.90 2.48
CA ASP A 21 0.54 38.50 2.08
C ASP A 21 1.45 37.51 2.85
N ARG A 22 1.46 37.61 4.18
CA ARG A 22 2.02 36.57 5.05
C ARG A 22 0.93 35.52 5.33
N PRO A 23 1.13 34.25 4.95
CA PRO A 23 0.18 33.20 5.32
C PRO A 23 0.06 33.16 6.84
N GLY A 24 -1.19 33.25 7.32
CA GLY A 24 -1.49 33.07 8.74
C GLY A 24 -1.04 31.69 9.23
N PRO A 25 -0.94 31.47 10.55
CA PRO A 25 -0.71 30.13 11.07
C PRO A 25 -1.79 29.20 10.51
N MET A 26 -1.38 28.12 9.83
CA MET A 26 -2.32 27.10 9.38
C MET A 26 -3.06 26.57 10.60
N GLU A 27 -4.38 26.71 10.58
CA GLU A 27 -5.28 26.20 11.61
C GLU A 27 -5.07 24.69 11.71
N GLU A 28 -4.86 24.15 12.93
CA GLU A 28 -4.65 22.70 13.09
C GLU A 28 -5.87 21.96 12.52
N PRO A 29 -5.67 20.96 11.64
CA PRO A 29 -6.80 20.21 11.10
C PRO A 29 -7.58 19.56 12.25
N PRO A 30 -8.93 19.54 12.17
CA PRO A 30 -9.74 19.03 13.26
C PRO A 30 -9.34 17.59 13.59
N LYS A 31 -9.07 17.32 14.87
CA LYS A 31 -8.76 15.96 15.33
C LYS A 31 -9.95 15.06 15.04
N SER A 32 -9.73 13.98 14.31
CA SER A 32 -10.71 12.91 14.11
C SER A 32 -11.11 12.32 15.45
N ASP A 33 -12.40 12.00 15.60
CA ASP A 33 -12.90 11.31 16.79
C ASP A 33 -12.09 10.04 17.07
N CYS A 34 -11.65 9.87 18.31
CA CYS A 34 -10.97 8.65 18.71
C CYS A 34 -11.93 7.46 18.59
N GLU A 35 -11.48 6.38 17.95
CA GLU A 35 -12.17 5.08 17.97
C GLU A 35 -12.54 4.66 19.40
N ALA A 36 -13.75 4.11 19.57
CA ALA A 36 -14.17 3.60 20.86
C ALA A 36 -13.26 2.46 21.37
N PHE A 37 -13.08 2.43 22.69
CA PHE A 37 -12.47 1.32 23.40
C PHE A 37 -13.49 0.18 23.61
N GLY A 38 -13.00 -1.03 23.87
CA GLY A 38 -13.80 -2.23 24.10
C GLY A 38 -14.10 -3.05 22.84
N ARG A 39 -13.33 -2.89 21.75
CA ARG A 39 -13.53 -3.63 20.46
C ARG A 39 -13.63 -5.15 20.65
N TYR A 40 -12.92 -5.70 21.64
CA TYR A 40 -12.86 -7.13 21.92
C TYR A 40 -13.47 -7.54 23.28
N GLY A 41 -14.21 -6.63 23.93
CA GLY A 41 -14.69 -6.79 25.31
C GLY A 41 -13.57 -6.91 26.36
N PRO A 42 -13.86 -6.86 27.66
CA PRO A 42 -12.86 -7.08 28.71
C PRO A 42 -12.21 -8.46 28.58
N GLU A 43 -10.93 -8.57 28.95
CA GLU A 43 -10.23 -9.84 28.93
C GLU A 43 -10.82 -10.85 29.92
N GLY A 44 -11.02 -12.09 29.45
CA GLY A 44 -11.45 -13.22 30.26
C GLY A 44 -10.27 -14.11 30.63
N THR A 45 -10.14 -15.24 29.94
CA THR A 45 -9.02 -16.17 30.12
C THR A 45 -7.80 -15.66 29.37
N THR A 46 -6.66 -15.51 30.05
CA THR A 46 -5.43 -14.95 29.46
C THR A 46 -4.23 -15.88 29.63
N PHE A 47 -3.25 -15.77 28.74
CA PHE A 47 -1.98 -16.46 28.83
C PHE A 47 -0.87 -15.61 28.25
N THR A 48 0.23 -15.47 28.98
CA THR A 48 1.40 -14.68 28.56
C THR A 48 2.55 -15.60 28.19
N LEU A 49 3.07 -15.40 26.97
CA LEU A 49 4.23 -16.13 26.45
C LEU A 49 5.50 -15.78 27.25
N PRO A 50 6.51 -16.66 27.32
CA PRO A 50 7.66 -16.50 28.24
C PRO A 50 8.66 -15.38 27.88
N GLY A 51 8.39 -14.58 26.85
CA GLY A 51 9.35 -13.61 26.28
C GLY A 51 10.40 -14.28 25.37
N PRO A 52 11.39 -13.51 24.90
CA PRO A 52 12.47 -14.04 24.07
C PRO A 52 13.45 -14.90 24.88
N ASP A 53 14.08 -15.86 24.21
CA ASP A 53 15.18 -16.65 24.77
C ASP A 53 16.52 -15.88 24.78
N ALA A 54 17.62 -16.56 25.15
CA ALA A 54 18.96 -15.97 25.18
C ALA A 54 19.50 -15.51 23.80
N ASN A 55 18.91 -15.96 22.69
CA ASN A 55 19.22 -15.53 21.32
C ASN A 55 18.32 -14.38 20.84
N GLY A 56 17.34 -13.98 21.66
CA GLY A 56 16.29 -13.03 21.30
C GLY A 56 15.06 -13.69 20.65
N GLU A 57 14.99 -15.02 20.58
CA GLU A 57 13.98 -15.73 19.79
C GLU A 57 12.80 -16.19 20.64
N LEU A 58 11.58 -16.08 20.10
CA LEU A 58 10.39 -16.76 20.60
C LEU A 58 9.95 -17.81 19.59
N TYR A 59 10.64 -18.95 19.58
CA TYR A 59 10.40 -20.03 18.62
C TYR A 59 9.49 -21.12 19.22
N VAL A 60 8.19 -21.04 18.90
CA VAL A 60 7.16 -21.98 19.36
C VAL A 60 6.36 -22.52 18.16
N PRO A 61 6.91 -23.51 17.42
CA PRO A 61 6.27 -24.04 16.21
C PRO A 61 5.00 -24.87 16.50
N ASP A 62 4.72 -25.19 17.77
CA ASP A 62 3.50 -25.83 18.23
C ASP A 62 3.12 -25.29 19.62
N VAL A 63 2.30 -24.22 19.65
CA VAL A 63 1.90 -23.55 20.89
C VAL A 63 1.05 -24.45 21.80
N GLN A 64 0.19 -25.26 21.20
CA GLN A 64 -0.72 -26.16 21.92
C GLN A 64 0.06 -27.26 22.66
N LYS A 65 1.05 -27.87 21.99
CA LYS A 65 1.93 -28.87 22.61
C LYS A 65 2.94 -28.27 23.58
N ARG A 66 3.42 -27.04 23.33
CA ARG A 66 4.39 -26.37 24.21
C ARG A 66 3.75 -25.94 25.54
N PHE A 67 2.48 -25.57 25.52
CA PHE A 67 1.74 -25.10 26.70
C PHE A 67 0.45 -25.94 26.90
N PRO A 68 0.57 -27.23 27.24
CA PRO A 68 -0.56 -28.15 27.37
C PRO A 68 -1.47 -27.84 28.58
N GLN A 69 -1.02 -26.98 29.49
CA GLN A 69 -1.79 -26.48 30.63
C GLN A 69 -2.78 -25.35 30.27
N VAL A 70 -2.69 -24.80 29.05
CA VAL A 70 -3.55 -23.71 28.57
C VAL A 70 -4.76 -24.31 27.85
N ASP A 71 -5.98 -23.94 28.25
CA ASP A 71 -7.17 -24.29 27.48
C ASP A 71 -7.30 -23.38 26.24
N TRP A 72 -6.68 -23.82 25.16
CA TRP A 72 -6.71 -23.15 23.85
C TRP A 72 -8.11 -23.03 23.24
N ARG A 73 -9.16 -23.67 23.81
CA ARG A 73 -10.55 -23.50 23.41
C ARG A 73 -11.28 -22.38 24.17
N THR A 74 -10.77 -21.95 25.32
CA THR A 74 -11.37 -20.87 26.12
C THR A 74 -10.46 -19.66 26.32
N LEU A 75 -9.19 -19.75 25.93
CA LEU A 75 -8.26 -18.62 25.93
C LEU A 75 -8.81 -17.45 25.10
N ASP A 76 -8.88 -16.24 25.68
CA ASP A 76 -9.41 -15.03 25.04
C ASP A 76 -8.28 -14.06 24.64
N ARG A 77 -7.19 -14.02 25.43
CA ARG A 77 -5.98 -13.22 25.14
C ARG A 77 -4.71 -14.07 25.18
N LEU A 78 -3.93 -14.05 24.10
CA LEU A 78 -2.56 -14.52 24.05
C LEU A 78 -1.62 -13.31 24.04
N TYR A 79 -0.88 -13.10 25.12
CA TYR A 79 0.01 -11.96 25.27
C TYR A 79 1.45 -12.28 24.87
N ILE A 80 2.03 -11.41 24.06
CA ILE A 80 3.46 -11.33 23.76
C ILE A 80 4.05 -10.23 24.67
N PRO A 81 4.98 -10.54 25.59
CA PRO A 81 5.63 -9.51 26.41
C PRO A 81 6.37 -8.49 25.56
N ALA A 82 6.30 -7.22 25.95
CA ALA A 82 7.14 -6.17 25.39
C ALA A 82 8.63 -6.53 25.44
N GLY A 83 9.38 -6.13 24.42
CA GLY A 83 10.79 -6.44 24.29
C GLY A 83 11.27 -6.46 22.86
N ARG A 84 12.59 -6.65 22.71
CA ARG A 84 13.26 -6.83 21.44
C ARG A 84 13.39 -8.33 21.13
N TYR A 85 12.85 -8.73 19.99
CA TYR A 85 12.92 -10.09 19.46
C TYR A 85 13.79 -10.10 18.19
N THR A 86 14.54 -11.18 17.99
CA THR A 86 15.26 -11.46 16.74
C THR A 86 14.40 -12.30 15.78
N LEU A 87 13.52 -13.13 16.35
CA LEU A 87 12.50 -13.92 15.67
C LEU A 87 11.28 -14.13 16.58
N ILE A 88 10.08 -14.14 16.00
CA ILE A 88 8.91 -14.78 16.61
C ILE A 88 8.36 -15.84 15.64
N ASN A 89 8.14 -17.06 16.11
CA ASN A 89 7.40 -18.09 15.39
C ASN A 89 6.34 -18.69 16.31
N LEU A 90 5.06 -18.49 15.98
CA LEU A 90 3.92 -19.10 16.66
C LEU A 90 3.24 -20.05 15.67
N GLY A 91 3.38 -21.36 15.88
CA GLY A 91 2.76 -22.38 15.02
C GLY A 91 1.73 -23.24 15.75
N ASN A 92 0.89 -23.91 14.96
CA ASN A 92 -0.23 -24.72 15.43
C ASN A 92 -1.20 -23.92 16.34
N LEU A 93 -1.57 -22.70 15.94
CA LEU A 93 -2.67 -21.97 16.58
C LEU A 93 -3.97 -22.81 16.52
N PRO A 94 -4.87 -22.68 17.51
CA PRO A 94 -6.12 -23.45 17.52
C PRO A 94 -7.11 -22.94 16.47
N ASP A 95 -7.95 -23.85 15.97
CA ASP A 95 -9.21 -23.48 15.32
C ASP A 95 -10.21 -23.02 16.38
N ARG A 96 -10.79 -21.83 16.18
CA ARG A 96 -11.76 -21.21 17.08
C ARG A 96 -13.11 -21.03 16.40
N ALA A 97 -14.16 -20.85 17.18
CA ALA A 97 -15.45 -20.40 16.67
C ALA A 97 -15.42 -18.88 16.42
N ALA A 98 -16.17 -18.40 15.44
CA ALA A 98 -16.15 -16.98 15.02
C ALA A 98 -16.67 -16.01 16.09
N ASP A 99 -17.50 -16.50 17.03
CA ASP A 99 -17.99 -15.78 18.21
C ASP A 99 -17.02 -15.79 19.39
N ARG A 100 -15.98 -16.64 19.37
CA ARG A 100 -14.97 -16.80 20.44
C ARG A 100 -13.56 -16.74 19.88
N ARG A 101 -13.24 -15.63 19.22
CA ARG A 101 -11.95 -15.40 18.57
C ARG A 101 -10.81 -15.33 19.59
N LEU A 102 -9.63 -15.84 19.23
CA LEU A 102 -8.42 -15.64 20.02
C LEU A 102 -7.77 -14.30 19.64
N VAL A 103 -7.59 -13.38 20.59
CA VAL A 103 -6.85 -12.12 20.34
C VAL A 103 -5.39 -12.28 20.78
N ILE A 104 -4.47 -12.05 19.85
CA ILE A 104 -3.02 -12.10 20.03
C ILE A 104 -2.51 -10.65 20.02
N THR A 105 -1.84 -10.22 21.09
CA THR A 105 -1.45 -8.81 21.26
C THR A 105 -0.21 -8.64 22.15
N ASN A 106 0.39 -7.46 22.14
CA ASN A 106 1.48 -7.09 23.04
C ASN A 106 0.97 -6.73 24.46
N ILE A 107 1.82 -6.90 25.47
CA ILE A 107 1.57 -6.44 26.85
C ILE A 107 2.81 -5.77 27.46
N GLY A 108 2.59 -4.71 28.24
CA GLY A 108 3.65 -4.03 29.02
C GLY A 108 4.59 -3.12 28.23
N GLY A 109 4.22 -2.74 27.00
CA GLY A 109 5.03 -1.93 26.10
C GLY A 109 5.01 -2.47 24.66
N GLN A 110 6.01 -2.11 23.87
CA GLN A 110 6.13 -2.49 22.46
C GLN A 110 6.85 -3.84 22.26
N VAL A 111 6.39 -4.61 21.28
CA VAL A 111 7.12 -5.76 20.72
C VAL A 111 7.85 -5.30 19.46
N VAL A 112 9.18 -5.37 19.46
CA VAL A 112 10.02 -4.97 18.32
C VAL A 112 10.77 -6.19 17.78
N LEU A 113 10.44 -6.63 16.56
CA LEU A 113 11.20 -7.65 15.86
C LEU A 113 12.29 -6.99 15.00
N ARG A 114 13.55 -7.32 15.25
CA ARG A 114 14.68 -6.92 14.38
C ARG A 114 15.77 -8.00 14.45
N PRO A 115 16.02 -8.75 13.36
CA PRO A 115 16.93 -9.88 13.37
C PRO A 115 18.38 -9.43 13.52
N ASN A 116 19.24 -10.40 13.83
CA ASN A 116 20.68 -10.17 13.88
C ASN A 116 21.28 -10.20 12.46
N ALA A 117 22.38 -9.46 12.26
CA ALA A 117 23.11 -9.45 11.00
C ALA A 117 23.53 -10.88 10.60
N GLY A 118 23.31 -11.24 9.34
CA GLY A 118 23.58 -12.58 8.83
C GLY A 118 22.50 -13.64 9.13
N SER A 119 21.32 -13.24 9.65
CA SER A 119 20.16 -14.12 9.70
C SER A 119 19.82 -14.67 8.29
N LYS A 120 19.28 -15.88 8.27
CA LYS A 120 18.88 -16.63 7.06
C LYS A 120 17.42 -17.09 7.12
N GLN A 121 16.66 -16.61 8.09
CA GLN A 121 15.27 -16.98 8.32
C GLN A 121 14.40 -16.26 7.27
N GLY A 122 13.52 -16.96 6.55
CA GLY A 122 12.68 -16.34 5.52
C GLY A 122 11.63 -15.34 6.05
N TYR A 123 11.58 -15.13 7.37
CA TYR A 123 10.63 -14.27 8.06
C TYR A 123 11.21 -13.78 9.39
N LEU A 124 10.78 -12.59 9.82
CA LEU A 124 11.02 -12.05 11.17
C LEU A 124 9.94 -12.54 12.14
N TRP A 125 8.70 -12.54 11.67
CA TRP A 125 7.55 -13.10 12.36
C TRP A 125 6.89 -14.17 11.51
N ALA A 126 6.66 -15.35 12.06
CA ALA A 126 5.72 -16.31 11.51
C ALA A 126 4.54 -16.59 12.46
N VAL A 127 3.34 -16.65 11.90
CA VAL A 127 2.11 -17.09 12.56
C VAL A 127 1.49 -18.19 11.69
N ASN A 128 1.35 -19.40 12.23
CA ASN A 128 0.96 -20.58 11.44
C ASN A 128 -0.22 -21.34 12.04
N GLY A 129 -1.18 -21.67 11.18
CA GLY A 129 -2.34 -22.51 11.47
C GLY A 129 -3.49 -21.78 12.16
N GLY A 130 -4.53 -22.56 12.49
CA GLY A 130 -5.71 -22.12 13.21
C GLY A 130 -6.64 -21.20 12.41
N SER A 131 -7.72 -20.82 13.08
CA SER A 131 -8.76 -19.97 12.51
C SER A 131 -9.51 -19.20 13.58
N ASN A 132 -10.18 -18.12 13.17
CA ASN A 132 -10.90 -17.18 14.04
C ASN A 132 -9.98 -16.59 15.12
N TRP A 133 -8.89 -15.96 14.68
CA TRP A 133 -8.01 -15.16 15.54
C TRP A 133 -7.89 -13.71 15.06
N VAL A 134 -7.34 -12.87 15.93
CA VAL A 134 -6.96 -11.47 15.68
C VAL A 134 -5.49 -11.33 16.07
N LEU A 135 -4.70 -10.66 15.25
CA LEU A 135 -3.38 -10.18 15.60
C LEU A 135 -3.40 -8.65 15.64
N THR A 136 -3.20 -8.07 16.83
CA THR A 136 -3.37 -6.62 17.03
C THR A 136 -2.30 -5.99 17.89
N GLY A 137 -1.76 -4.86 17.43
CA GLY A 137 -0.96 -3.92 18.23
C GLY A 137 -1.78 -2.73 18.78
N ARG A 138 -3.11 -2.75 18.65
CA ARG A 138 -4.01 -1.65 19.00
C ARG A 138 -4.06 -1.44 20.51
N TYR A 139 -3.84 -0.21 20.96
CA TYR A 139 -4.07 0.17 22.36
C TYR A 139 -5.57 0.29 22.64
N ASP A 140 -6.07 -0.57 23.51
CA ASP A 140 -7.44 -0.56 24.01
C ASP A 140 -7.46 -1.06 25.47
N PRO A 141 -7.53 -0.15 26.47
CA PRO A 141 -7.48 -0.51 27.88
C PRO A 141 -8.77 -1.14 28.40
N VAL A 142 -9.87 -1.09 27.64
CA VAL A 142 -11.09 -1.84 27.96
C VAL A 142 -11.01 -3.25 27.40
N SER A 143 -10.32 -3.44 26.26
CA SER A 143 -10.07 -4.76 25.68
C SER A 143 -8.85 -5.49 26.26
N GLY A 144 -8.05 -4.82 27.08
CA GLY A 144 -6.79 -5.33 27.61
C GLY A 144 -5.74 -5.56 26.52
N THR A 145 -5.67 -4.72 25.48
CA THR A 145 -4.72 -4.88 24.35
C THR A 145 -3.78 -3.67 24.21
N GLY A 146 -2.58 -3.93 23.68
CA GLY A 146 -1.59 -2.89 23.38
C GLY A 146 -1.01 -2.18 24.62
N HIS A 147 -0.49 -0.97 24.41
CA HIS A 147 0.06 -0.12 25.48
C HIS A 147 -0.12 1.36 25.16
N VAL A 148 -0.37 2.20 26.19
CA VAL A 148 -0.75 3.62 26.01
C VAL A 148 0.31 4.47 25.28
N ASP A 149 1.59 4.19 25.50
CA ASP A 149 2.69 4.90 24.84
C ASP A 149 2.80 4.57 23.34
N PHE A 150 2.25 3.42 22.94
CA PHE A 150 2.29 2.85 21.60
C PHE A 150 0.86 2.68 20.99
N PRO A 151 0.12 3.79 20.75
CA PRO A 151 -1.25 3.76 20.24
C PRO A 151 -1.36 3.63 18.70
N GLY A 152 -0.25 3.53 17.98
CA GLY A 152 -0.20 3.63 16.52
C GLY A 152 -0.70 5.00 16.04
N HIS A 153 -1.64 5.01 15.11
CA HIS A 153 -2.29 6.21 14.55
C HIS A 153 -3.67 6.48 15.15
N ARG A 154 -4.04 5.81 16.26
CA ARG A 154 -5.36 6.00 16.91
C ARG A 154 -5.64 7.48 17.18
N CYS A 155 -6.88 7.91 17.01
CA CYS A 155 -7.31 9.33 17.04
C CYS A 155 -6.76 10.17 15.88
N GLY A 156 -6.38 9.56 14.76
CA GLY A 156 -5.86 10.25 13.58
C GLY A 156 -4.45 10.80 13.73
N GLU A 157 -3.67 10.29 14.69
CA GLU A 157 -2.28 10.71 14.96
C GLU A 157 -1.28 10.13 13.91
N TYR A 158 -1.70 10.04 12.65
CA TYR A 158 -0.95 9.45 11.53
C TYR A 158 0.44 10.06 11.39
N ALA A 159 0.56 11.39 11.46
CA ALA A 159 1.84 12.12 11.36
C ALA A 159 2.87 11.78 12.47
N THR A 160 2.44 11.23 13.61
CA THR A 160 3.33 10.88 14.73
C THR A 160 3.36 9.38 15.03
N SER A 161 2.67 8.57 14.23
CA SER A 161 2.44 7.13 14.47
C SER A 161 3.64 6.20 14.20
N ARG A 162 4.66 6.65 13.46
CA ARG A 162 5.87 5.86 13.16
C ARG A 162 6.61 5.51 14.45
N GLU A 163 7.06 4.26 14.56
CA GLU A 163 7.65 3.63 15.76
C GLU A 163 6.70 3.59 16.98
N ARG A 164 5.43 3.98 16.84
CA ARG A 164 4.43 4.03 17.92
C ARG A 164 3.38 2.93 17.86
N TYR A 165 3.50 1.95 16.98
CA TYR A 165 2.59 0.79 16.99
C TYR A 165 2.98 -0.20 18.10
N GLY A 166 2.00 -0.86 18.73
CA GLY A 166 2.26 -1.84 19.80
C GLY A 166 3.13 -3.02 19.36
N ILE A 167 3.12 -3.35 18.07
CA ILE A 167 3.99 -4.35 17.47
C ILE A 167 4.62 -3.79 16.18
N SER A 168 5.94 -3.86 16.10
CA SER A 168 6.76 -3.35 14.99
C SER A 168 7.72 -4.44 14.48
N SER A 169 7.73 -4.68 13.18
CA SER A 169 8.68 -5.59 12.51
C SER A 169 9.61 -4.80 11.61
N ASP A 170 10.91 -4.90 11.85
CA ASP A 170 11.94 -4.06 11.23
C ASP A 170 13.18 -4.86 10.85
N ASP A 171 13.33 -5.20 9.56
CA ASP A 171 14.45 -6.02 9.07
C ASP A 171 15.72 -5.23 8.76
N ILE A 172 15.68 -3.90 8.81
CA ILE A 172 16.78 -2.99 8.42
C ILE A 172 17.45 -3.37 7.07
N PHE A 173 16.71 -4.01 6.16
CA PHE A 173 17.14 -4.59 4.88
C PHE A 173 18.25 -5.65 4.95
N LEU A 174 18.28 -6.49 6.00
CA LEU A 174 19.36 -7.46 6.20
C LEU A 174 19.46 -8.55 5.11
N SER A 175 18.37 -8.92 4.43
CA SER A 175 18.40 -9.99 3.44
C SER A 175 17.24 -9.94 2.44
N GLY A 176 17.56 -10.09 1.16
CA GLY A 176 16.64 -10.05 0.01
C GLY A 176 15.50 -11.08 -0.02
N GLY A 177 15.30 -11.87 1.04
CA GLY A 177 14.25 -12.88 1.18
C GLY A 177 13.51 -12.84 2.52
N HIS A 178 13.76 -11.83 3.37
CA HIS A 178 13.09 -11.71 4.66
C HIS A 178 11.70 -11.08 4.53
N MET A 179 10.66 -11.80 4.97
CA MET A 179 9.32 -11.26 5.17
C MET A 179 9.18 -10.64 6.56
N GLY A 180 8.52 -9.48 6.69
CA GLY A 180 8.21 -8.91 8.01
C GLY A 180 7.28 -9.83 8.81
N LEU A 181 6.12 -10.17 8.23
CA LEU A 181 5.16 -11.11 8.78
C LEU A 181 4.78 -12.18 7.73
N GLY A 182 5.13 -13.43 8.00
CA GLY A 182 4.63 -14.59 7.28
C GLY A 182 3.43 -15.23 8.00
N ILE A 183 2.32 -15.41 7.28
CA ILE A 183 1.17 -16.17 7.75
C ILE A 183 0.98 -17.40 6.87
N GLY A 184 1.06 -18.58 7.49
CA GLY A 184 0.94 -19.89 6.85
C GLY A 184 -0.22 -20.70 7.39
N ASP A 185 -0.83 -21.54 6.54
CA ASP A 185 -1.80 -22.58 6.91
C ASP A 185 -3.05 -22.16 7.72
N ALA A 186 -3.29 -20.86 7.88
CA ALA A 186 -4.41 -20.27 8.61
C ALA A 186 -5.53 -19.77 7.67
N HIS A 187 -6.73 -19.55 8.21
CA HIS A 187 -7.83 -18.84 7.56
C HIS A 187 -8.72 -18.13 8.59
N SER A 188 -9.67 -17.31 8.16
CA SER A 188 -10.62 -16.62 9.04
C SER A 188 -9.93 -15.79 10.14
N PHE A 189 -9.04 -14.87 9.75
CA PHE A 189 -8.23 -14.11 10.70
C PHE A 189 -8.20 -12.62 10.38
N GLU A 190 -7.77 -11.81 11.36
CA GLU A 190 -7.65 -10.36 11.25
C GLU A 190 -6.24 -9.93 11.68
N VAL A 191 -5.67 -8.96 10.97
CA VAL A 191 -4.43 -8.30 11.35
C VAL A 191 -4.66 -6.80 11.34
N GLU A 192 -4.46 -6.15 12.48
CA GLU A 192 -4.67 -4.71 12.64
C GLU A 192 -3.60 -4.02 13.49
N TYR A 193 -3.37 -2.72 13.28
CA TYR A 193 -2.47 -1.92 14.10
C TYR A 193 -1.04 -2.52 14.24
N LEU A 194 -0.45 -2.95 13.12
CA LEU A 194 0.97 -3.34 13.03
C LEU A 194 1.76 -2.33 12.18
N GLU A 195 3.02 -2.13 12.57
CA GLU A 195 4.03 -1.44 11.76
C GLU A 195 5.01 -2.46 11.18
N ILE A 196 5.29 -2.38 9.89
CA ILE A 196 6.26 -3.26 9.23
C ILE A 196 7.14 -2.41 8.33
N THR A 197 8.44 -2.40 8.58
CA THR A 197 9.37 -1.55 7.83
C THR A 197 10.69 -2.24 7.47
N ARG A 198 11.34 -1.72 6.42
CA ARG A 198 12.67 -2.16 5.96
C ARG A 198 12.79 -3.65 5.70
N ALA A 199 11.66 -4.32 5.42
CA ALA A 199 11.61 -5.73 5.07
C ALA A 199 12.44 -5.99 3.81
N GLY A 200 13.39 -6.92 3.87
CA GLY A 200 14.28 -7.24 2.76
C GLY A 200 13.62 -7.96 1.57
N PHE A 201 12.37 -8.43 1.71
CA PHE A 201 11.52 -8.77 0.56
C PHE A 201 10.13 -8.12 0.71
N ALA A 202 9.09 -8.86 1.11
CA ALA A 202 7.75 -8.29 1.32
C ALA A 202 7.45 -7.95 2.80
N GLY A 203 6.59 -6.97 3.04
CA GLY A 203 6.13 -6.63 4.40
C GLY A 203 5.31 -7.77 5.04
N VAL A 204 4.18 -8.13 4.43
CA VAL A 204 3.33 -9.26 4.82
C VAL A 204 3.31 -10.30 3.69
N ARG A 205 3.41 -11.58 4.05
CA ARG A 205 3.20 -12.73 3.15
C ARG A 205 2.12 -13.64 3.71
N ILE A 206 1.01 -13.80 2.99
CA ILE A 206 -0.06 -14.74 3.33
C ILE A 206 -0.18 -15.78 2.23
N ASN A 207 0.02 -17.06 2.55
CA ASN A 207 -0.18 -18.16 1.59
C ASN A 207 -0.50 -19.48 2.33
N ARG A 208 -1.12 -20.44 1.64
CA ARG A 208 -1.25 -21.83 2.11
C ARG A 208 -0.67 -22.78 1.09
N ALA A 209 0.07 -23.77 1.56
CA ALA A 209 0.55 -24.84 0.70
C ALA A 209 -0.61 -25.78 0.30
N ALA A 210 -0.47 -26.48 -0.83
CA ALA A 210 -1.30 -27.64 -1.09
C ALA A 210 -1.05 -28.71 -0.03
N GLY A 211 -2.09 -29.43 0.38
CA GLY A 211 -1.97 -30.63 1.21
C GLY A 211 -1.23 -31.75 0.47
N SER A 212 -0.83 -32.77 1.22
CA SER A 212 -0.16 -33.97 0.66
C SER A 212 -1.06 -34.79 -0.29
N ASP A 213 -2.37 -34.53 -0.30
CA ASP A 213 -3.35 -35.06 -1.25
C ASP A 213 -3.55 -34.18 -2.50
N GLY A 214 -2.76 -33.12 -2.64
CA GLY A 214 -2.83 -32.14 -3.74
C GLY A 214 -3.99 -31.16 -3.64
N LYS A 215 -4.84 -31.22 -2.60
CA LYS A 215 -5.91 -30.23 -2.41
C LYS A 215 -5.32 -28.93 -1.90
N VAL A 216 -5.78 -27.82 -2.47
CA VAL A 216 -5.35 -26.49 -2.05
C VAL A 216 -6.41 -25.90 -1.12
N PRO A 217 -6.11 -25.72 0.18
CA PRO A 217 -7.09 -25.20 1.12
C PRO A 217 -7.29 -23.69 0.91
N PRO A 218 -8.50 -23.15 1.12
CA PRO A 218 -8.80 -21.76 0.82
C PRO A 218 -8.19 -20.78 1.84
N LEU A 219 -8.10 -19.52 1.40
CA LEU A 219 -7.66 -18.34 2.17
C LEU A 219 -8.86 -17.42 2.45
N ASN A 220 -9.88 -17.95 3.11
CA ASN A 220 -11.16 -17.24 3.28
C ASN A 220 -11.24 -16.40 4.56
N ASP A 221 -12.14 -15.41 4.55
CA ASP A 221 -12.57 -14.63 5.74
C ASP A 221 -11.43 -13.83 6.40
N ILE A 222 -10.50 -13.32 5.60
CA ILE A 222 -9.30 -12.61 6.06
C ILE A 222 -9.53 -11.10 6.06
N GLN A 223 -9.14 -10.42 7.13
CA GLN A 223 -9.19 -8.96 7.24
C GLN A 223 -7.79 -8.38 7.50
N LEU A 224 -7.34 -7.44 6.68
CA LEU A 224 -6.07 -6.74 6.83
C LEU A 224 -6.36 -5.24 6.84
N HIS A 225 -6.24 -4.59 8.00
CA HIS A 225 -6.56 -3.17 8.11
C HIS A 225 -5.70 -2.40 9.10
N ASP A 226 -5.69 -1.07 8.99
CA ASP A 226 -4.98 -0.19 9.93
C ASP A 226 -3.46 -0.48 10.01
N LEU A 227 -2.91 -1.15 8.98
CA LEU A 227 -1.49 -1.49 8.87
C LEU A 227 -0.70 -0.32 8.30
N TYR A 228 0.51 -0.12 8.81
CA TYR A 228 1.50 0.78 8.24
C TYR A 228 2.71 -0.03 7.79
N ILE A 229 2.73 -0.36 6.50
CA ILE A 229 3.80 -1.13 5.87
C ILE A 229 4.56 -0.19 4.97
N HIS A 230 5.81 0.09 5.29
CA HIS A 230 6.57 1.11 4.58
C HIS A 230 8.05 0.81 4.40
N ASP A 231 8.64 1.35 3.34
CA ASP A 231 10.05 1.18 3.03
C ASP A 231 10.44 -0.31 2.89
N THR A 232 9.70 -1.10 2.10
CA THR A 232 10.04 -2.52 1.85
C THR A 232 10.88 -2.69 0.58
N ALA A 233 11.76 -3.69 0.55
CA ALA A 233 12.66 -3.93 -0.58
C ALA A 233 11.90 -4.39 -1.83
N SER A 234 10.83 -5.16 -1.66
CA SER A 234 9.95 -5.63 -2.72
C SER A 234 8.52 -5.18 -2.43
N GLU A 235 7.58 -6.08 -2.16
CA GLU A 235 6.17 -5.74 -1.96
C GLU A 235 5.85 -5.21 -0.55
N ALA A 236 4.68 -4.57 -0.34
CA ALA A 236 4.15 -4.38 1.02
C ALA A 236 3.29 -5.56 1.45
N ILE A 237 2.30 -5.97 0.64
CA ILE A 237 1.50 -7.18 0.87
C ILE A 237 1.65 -8.14 -0.31
N TYR A 238 2.10 -9.36 -0.03
CA TYR A 238 2.03 -10.53 -0.92
C TYR A 238 0.94 -11.47 -0.38
N PHE A 239 -0.15 -11.65 -1.11
CA PHE A 239 -1.25 -12.55 -0.74
C PHE A 239 -1.52 -13.59 -1.82
N GLY A 240 -1.72 -14.84 -1.39
CA GLY A 240 -2.03 -15.97 -2.27
C GLY A 240 -0.78 -16.60 -2.87
N SER A 241 -0.88 -17.05 -4.12
CA SER A 241 0.19 -17.75 -4.83
C SER A 241 0.24 -17.31 -6.30
N THR A 242 1.46 -17.03 -6.79
CA THR A 242 1.75 -16.82 -8.21
C THR A 242 2.15 -18.10 -8.95
N GLN A 243 2.09 -19.27 -8.29
CA GLN A 243 2.35 -20.56 -8.92
C GLN A 243 1.18 -21.00 -9.82
N GLY A 244 1.44 -21.97 -10.70
CA GLY A 244 0.42 -22.54 -11.58
C GLY A 244 -0.71 -23.24 -10.80
N ALA A 245 -1.90 -23.24 -11.39
CA ALA A 245 -3.11 -23.85 -10.81
C ALA A 245 -2.94 -25.35 -10.50
N PRO A 246 -3.63 -25.89 -9.47
CA PRO A 246 -4.61 -25.20 -8.62
C PRO A 246 -3.97 -24.25 -7.60
N THR A 247 -4.65 -23.15 -7.30
CA THR A 247 -4.21 -22.13 -6.34
C THR A 247 -5.18 -21.98 -5.15
N PRO A 248 -4.76 -21.39 -4.00
CA PRO A 248 -5.68 -21.09 -2.91
C PRO A 248 -6.65 -19.98 -3.33
N LEU A 249 -7.95 -20.28 -3.39
CA LEU A 249 -8.99 -19.26 -3.57
C LEU A 249 -9.15 -18.46 -2.26
N GLY A 250 -9.12 -17.14 -2.33
CA GLY A 250 -9.35 -16.25 -1.19
C GLY A 250 -10.67 -15.51 -1.30
N ALA A 251 -11.75 -16.07 -0.74
CA ALA A 251 -13.08 -15.46 -0.70
C ALA A 251 -13.33 -14.69 0.61
N ARG A 252 -14.14 -13.63 0.55
CA ARG A 252 -14.41 -12.73 1.69
C ARG A 252 -13.15 -12.15 2.32
N VAL A 253 -12.16 -11.81 1.48
CA VAL A 253 -10.94 -11.13 1.88
C VAL A 253 -11.19 -9.63 1.87
N LYS A 254 -10.92 -8.95 2.99
CA LYS A 254 -11.01 -7.50 3.11
C LYS A 254 -9.63 -6.90 3.37
N VAL A 255 -9.26 -5.90 2.57
CA VAL A 255 -8.03 -5.13 2.77
C VAL A 255 -8.42 -3.66 2.80
N TYR A 256 -8.31 -2.99 3.95
CA TYR A 256 -8.82 -1.62 4.10
C TYR A 256 -8.07 -0.74 5.08
N ASN A 257 -8.15 0.58 4.91
CA ASN A 257 -7.50 1.58 5.77
C ASN A 257 -5.98 1.39 5.98
N ASN A 258 -5.30 0.76 5.02
CA ASN A 258 -3.86 0.52 5.11
C ASN A 258 -3.05 1.65 4.46
N ARG A 259 -1.90 1.97 5.06
CA ARG A 259 -0.84 2.79 4.46
C ARG A 259 0.27 1.86 3.96
N LEU A 260 0.31 1.62 2.65
CA LEU A 260 1.35 0.81 1.98
C LEU A 260 2.26 1.75 1.18
N VAL A 261 3.49 1.97 1.65
CA VAL A 261 4.26 3.19 1.31
C VAL A 261 5.73 2.92 0.93
N ARG A 262 6.24 3.51 -0.16
CA ARG A 262 7.67 3.40 -0.57
C ARG A 262 8.16 1.95 -0.73
N THR A 263 7.38 1.13 -1.43
CA THR A 263 7.72 -0.26 -1.72
C THR A 263 8.60 -0.34 -2.96
N GLY A 264 9.62 -1.20 -2.94
CA GLY A 264 10.54 -1.32 -4.06
C GLY A 264 9.84 -1.79 -5.33
N THR A 265 8.90 -2.72 -5.18
CA THR A 265 7.98 -3.19 -6.22
C THR A 265 6.53 -2.90 -5.78
N GLU A 266 5.58 -3.80 -6.04
CA GLU A 266 4.14 -3.62 -5.81
C GLU A 266 3.78 -3.35 -4.33
N ALA A 267 3.11 -2.23 -4.05
CA ALA A 267 2.52 -1.96 -2.73
C ALA A 267 1.49 -3.05 -2.35
N LEU A 268 0.71 -3.53 -3.32
CA LEU A 268 -0.20 -4.66 -3.16
C LEU A 268 0.00 -5.67 -4.29
N GLN A 269 0.34 -6.91 -3.95
CA GLN A 269 0.27 -8.07 -4.85
C GLN A 269 -0.70 -9.09 -4.25
N ILE A 270 -1.95 -9.08 -4.73
CA ILE A 270 -3.06 -9.89 -4.17
C ILE A 270 -3.62 -10.87 -5.19
N GLN A 271 -3.37 -12.16 -4.98
CA GLN A 271 -3.71 -13.20 -5.95
C GLN A 271 -4.94 -14.01 -5.56
N ASN A 272 -5.66 -14.51 -6.57
CA ASN A 272 -6.73 -15.50 -6.45
C ASN A 272 -7.92 -15.08 -5.58
N LEU A 273 -8.31 -13.80 -5.64
CA LEU A 273 -9.49 -13.30 -4.94
C LEU A 273 -10.78 -13.95 -5.47
N GLY A 274 -11.66 -14.26 -4.52
CA GLY A 274 -12.97 -14.88 -4.73
C GLY A 274 -14.12 -14.09 -4.11
N ASP A 275 -15.31 -14.68 -4.14
CA ASP A 275 -16.59 -14.05 -3.79
C ASP A 275 -16.61 -13.30 -2.46
N GLY A 276 -17.26 -12.12 -2.45
CA GLY A 276 -17.41 -11.27 -1.27
C GLY A 276 -16.16 -10.53 -0.82
N SER A 277 -15.10 -10.49 -1.64
CA SER A 277 -13.85 -9.78 -1.30
C SER A 277 -13.92 -8.29 -1.64
N GLU A 278 -13.38 -7.45 -0.76
CA GLU A 278 -13.45 -5.98 -0.86
C GLU A 278 -12.10 -5.33 -0.51
N ILE A 279 -11.52 -4.58 -1.45
CA ILE A 279 -10.28 -3.84 -1.27
C ILE A 279 -10.61 -2.35 -1.28
N HIS A 280 -10.62 -1.69 -0.12
CA HIS A 280 -11.16 -0.32 -0.06
C HIS A 280 -10.48 0.63 0.92
N HIS A 281 -10.54 1.94 0.64
CA HIS A 281 -10.02 2.97 1.54
C HIS A 281 -8.54 2.80 1.92
N ASN A 282 -7.72 2.23 1.03
CA ASN A 282 -6.28 2.11 1.23
C ASN A 282 -5.52 3.22 0.50
N VAL A 283 -4.30 3.50 0.96
CA VAL A 283 -3.34 4.33 0.24
C VAL A 283 -2.10 3.52 -0.13
N PHE A 284 -1.95 3.29 -1.44
CA PHE A 284 -0.82 2.63 -2.09
C PHE A 284 0.08 3.71 -2.69
N ALA A 285 0.97 4.29 -1.88
CA ALA A 285 1.73 5.49 -2.26
C ALA A 285 3.22 5.19 -2.45
N PHE A 286 3.81 5.70 -3.53
CA PHE A 286 5.21 5.46 -3.89
C PHE A 286 5.51 3.96 -4.02
N GLY A 287 4.63 3.21 -4.68
CA GLY A 287 4.94 1.84 -5.12
C GLY A 287 5.93 1.83 -6.29
N GLY A 288 6.65 0.73 -6.47
CA GLY A 288 7.56 0.54 -7.61
C GLY A 288 8.78 1.48 -7.61
N ILE A 289 9.25 1.98 -6.47
CA ILE A 289 10.34 2.97 -6.44
C ILE A 289 11.70 2.40 -6.89
N ASP A 290 11.87 1.08 -6.91
CA ASP A 290 13.10 0.41 -7.35
C ASP A 290 13.12 0.08 -8.85
N TRP A 291 12.21 0.65 -9.64
CA TRP A 291 12.05 0.39 -11.09
C TRP A 291 13.32 0.43 -11.95
N ARG A 292 14.38 1.12 -11.50
CA ARG A 292 15.69 1.11 -12.20
C ARG A 292 16.46 -0.18 -11.97
N ALA A 293 16.34 -0.79 -10.79
CA ALA A 293 17.17 -1.90 -10.34
C ALA A 293 16.40 -3.11 -9.78
N ALA A 294 15.07 -3.15 -9.94
CA ALA A 294 14.20 -4.21 -9.46
C ALA A 294 14.67 -5.61 -9.90
N PHE A 295 14.37 -6.63 -9.09
CA PHE A 295 14.96 -7.96 -9.20
C PHE A 295 14.58 -8.72 -10.48
N ALA A 296 13.50 -8.32 -11.16
CA ALA A 296 13.10 -8.84 -12.46
C ALA A 296 12.36 -7.76 -13.28
N GLY A 297 12.28 -7.97 -14.60
CA GLY A 297 11.51 -7.11 -15.49
C GLY A 297 10.02 -7.09 -15.11
N TYR A 298 9.40 -5.91 -15.23
CA TYR A 298 7.98 -5.67 -14.89
C TYR A 298 7.61 -5.87 -13.41
N GLN A 299 8.58 -5.88 -12.49
CA GLN A 299 8.36 -5.81 -11.04
C GLN A 299 8.55 -4.37 -10.55
N ASP A 300 7.79 -3.46 -11.16
CA ASP A 300 7.89 -2.02 -11.00
C ASP A 300 6.53 -1.32 -11.12
N ASN A 301 5.44 -2.06 -10.85
CA ASN A 301 4.09 -1.54 -10.82
C ASN A 301 3.79 -0.95 -9.43
N ASN A 302 2.74 -0.13 -9.32
CA ASN A 302 2.22 0.23 -8.01
C ASN A 302 1.48 -0.96 -7.37
N SER A 303 0.60 -1.64 -8.11
CA SER A 303 -0.20 -2.75 -7.58
C SER A 303 -0.46 -3.83 -8.62
N GLN A 304 -0.72 -5.05 -8.15
CA GLN A 304 -1.18 -6.19 -8.92
C GLN A 304 -2.33 -6.90 -8.18
N ALA A 305 -3.39 -7.26 -8.92
CA ALA A 305 -4.50 -8.04 -8.38
C ALA A 305 -4.95 -9.13 -9.36
N GLN A 306 -5.15 -10.36 -8.87
CA GLN A 306 -5.74 -11.47 -9.62
C GLN A 306 -7.04 -11.94 -8.98
N VAL A 307 -8.07 -12.14 -9.81
CA VAL A 307 -9.41 -12.59 -9.42
C VAL A 307 -9.79 -13.89 -10.11
N ARG A 308 -10.64 -14.68 -9.44
CA ARG A 308 -11.04 -16.02 -9.86
C ARG A 308 -12.54 -16.21 -10.03
N GLY A 309 -13.37 -15.90 -9.03
CA GLY A 309 -14.82 -16.12 -9.12
C GLY A 309 -15.65 -15.34 -8.11
N GLY A 310 -16.92 -15.09 -8.45
CA GLY A 310 -17.88 -14.36 -7.61
C GLY A 310 -17.77 -12.84 -7.67
N ARG A 311 -18.43 -12.15 -6.73
CA ARG A 311 -18.48 -10.68 -6.68
C ARG A 311 -17.31 -10.11 -5.88
N ILE A 312 -16.55 -9.19 -6.49
CA ILE A 312 -15.32 -8.60 -5.91
C ILE A 312 -15.33 -7.09 -6.15
N ARG A 313 -14.93 -6.30 -5.15
CA ARG A 313 -14.98 -4.82 -5.22
C ARG A 313 -13.65 -4.18 -4.85
N PHE A 314 -13.24 -3.16 -5.61
CA PHE A 314 -12.10 -2.32 -5.36
C PHE A 314 -12.58 -0.87 -5.35
N HIS A 315 -12.63 -0.20 -4.19
CA HIS A 315 -13.24 1.13 -4.14
C HIS A 315 -12.64 2.11 -3.14
N HIS A 316 -12.70 3.41 -3.44
CA HIS A 316 -12.24 4.48 -2.53
C HIS A 316 -10.75 4.40 -2.20
N ASN A 317 -9.94 3.69 -3.00
CA ASN A 317 -8.49 3.60 -2.82
C ASN A 317 -7.74 4.72 -3.55
N VAL A 318 -6.50 4.94 -3.10
CA VAL A 318 -5.53 5.85 -3.71
C VAL A 318 -4.33 5.04 -4.20
N PHE A 319 -4.09 5.02 -5.51
CA PHE A 319 -2.95 4.38 -6.16
C PHE A 319 -2.04 5.45 -6.75
N VAL A 320 -0.82 5.58 -6.24
CA VAL A 320 0.07 6.70 -6.55
C VAL A 320 1.51 6.21 -6.74
N GLY A 321 2.10 6.46 -7.89
CA GLY A 321 3.45 6.00 -8.25
C GLY A 321 3.47 4.74 -9.14
N GLY A 322 4.58 4.01 -9.12
CA GLY A 322 4.87 2.95 -10.10
C GLY A 322 5.59 3.49 -11.35
N ALA A 323 6.37 2.63 -12.00
CA ALA A 323 6.99 2.92 -13.29
C ALA A 323 6.29 2.18 -14.43
N GLY A 324 5.91 0.92 -14.20
CA GLY A 324 5.10 0.11 -15.11
C GLY A 324 3.64 0.57 -15.09
N SER A 325 2.78 -0.18 -14.41
CA SER A 325 1.35 0.16 -14.28
C SER A 325 0.97 0.72 -12.90
N LEU A 326 -0.10 1.51 -12.84
CA LEU A 326 -0.77 1.80 -11.55
C LEU A 326 -1.49 0.55 -11.02
N LEU A 327 -2.07 -0.26 -11.91
CA LEU A 327 -2.60 -1.58 -11.58
C LEU A 327 -2.42 -2.57 -12.73
N ASN A 328 -1.82 -3.72 -12.44
CA ASN A 328 -1.91 -4.91 -13.27
C ASN A 328 -3.04 -5.81 -12.73
N PHE A 329 -4.15 -5.88 -13.46
CA PHE A 329 -5.33 -6.66 -13.09
C PHE A 329 -5.47 -7.92 -13.96
N PHE A 330 -5.71 -9.07 -13.32
CA PHE A 330 -5.79 -10.37 -14.00
C PHE A 330 -7.06 -11.14 -13.63
N ALA A 331 -7.89 -11.47 -14.62
CA ALA A 331 -9.07 -12.33 -14.42
C ALA A 331 -8.80 -13.75 -14.95
N GLN A 332 -8.58 -14.71 -14.04
CA GLN A 332 -8.13 -16.07 -14.36
C GLN A 332 -8.91 -17.12 -13.54
N PRO A 333 -10.19 -17.39 -13.86
CA PRO A 333 -10.96 -18.45 -13.22
C PRO A 333 -10.34 -19.83 -13.44
N GLU A 334 -10.42 -20.69 -12.43
CA GLU A 334 -10.16 -22.13 -12.50
C GLU A 334 -11.49 -22.91 -12.63
N PRO A 335 -11.47 -24.19 -13.07
CA PRO A 335 -12.68 -25.00 -13.18
C PRO A 335 -13.43 -25.15 -11.85
N GLY A 336 -14.71 -24.77 -11.85
CA GLY A 336 -15.58 -24.82 -10.67
C GLY A 336 -15.73 -23.48 -9.92
N ASP A 337 -14.96 -22.45 -10.29
CA ASP A 337 -15.16 -21.10 -9.76
C ASP A 337 -16.51 -20.51 -10.21
N ALA A 338 -17.11 -19.67 -9.36
CA ALA A 338 -18.34 -18.95 -9.68
C ALA A 338 -18.11 -17.87 -10.77
N PRO A 339 -19.11 -17.49 -11.58
CA PRO A 339 -18.99 -16.38 -12.52
C PRO A 339 -18.46 -15.10 -11.86
N LEU A 340 -17.56 -14.39 -12.54
CA LEU A 340 -16.93 -13.17 -12.04
C LEU A 340 -17.83 -11.94 -12.24
N ASP A 341 -17.97 -11.13 -11.18
CA ASP A 341 -18.60 -9.81 -11.21
C ASP A 341 -17.71 -8.82 -10.45
N VAL A 342 -16.91 -8.02 -11.16
CA VAL A 342 -15.88 -7.18 -10.53
C VAL A 342 -16.13 -5.71 -10.76
N GLU A 343 -16.11 -4.96 -9.66
CA GLU A 343 -16.41 -3.54 -9.59
C GLU A 343 -15.17 -2.75 -9.13
N PHE A 344 -14.71 -1.81 -9.95
CA PHE A 344 -13.74 -0.78 -9.59
C PHE A 344 -14.47 0.56 -9.52
N SER A 345 -14.78 1.04 -8.31
CA SER A 345 -15.59 2.25 -8.13
C SER A 345 -14.91 3.31 -7.28
N ASP A 346 -14.94 4.57 -7.73
CA ASP A 346 -14.47 5.72 -6.94
C ASP A 346 -13.02 5.57 -6.43
N ASN A 347 -12.09 5.08 -7.25
CA ASN A 347 -10.65 5.08 -6.93
C ASN A 347 -9.93 6.24 -7.61
N TYR A 348 -8.83 6.71 -7.01
CA TYR A 348 -7.93 7.70 -7.59
C TYR A 348 -6.59 7.04 -7.98
N PHE A 349 -6.19 7.21 -9.24
CA PHE A 349 -4.98 6.64 -9.85
C PHE A 349 -4.11 7.77 -10.39
N ALA A 350 -2.85 7.89 -9.95
CA ALA A 350 -1.98 8.97 -10.40
C ALA A 350 -0.48 8.66 -10.51
N ASP A 351 0.17 9.36 -11.44
CA ASP A 351 1.61 9.62 -11.50
C ASP A 351 2.48 8.36 -11.77
N THR A 352 2.41 7.83 -13.00
CA THR A 352 3.18 6.65 -13.48
C THR A 352 3.91 6.91 -14.81
N LEU A 353 4.95 6.13 -15.13
CA LEU A 353 5.76 6.31 -16.34
C LEU A 353 5.32 5.50 -17.57
N SER A 354 4.44 4.50 -17.42
CA SER A 354 3.99 3.67 -18.54
C SER A 354 2.47 3.66 -18.67
N LEU A 355 1.74 2.82 -17.94
CA LEU A 355 0.32 2.53 -18.18
C LEU A 355 -0.53 2.84 -16.94
N GLY A 356 -1.79 3.26 -17.13
CA GLY A 356 -2.75 3.34 -16.04
C GLY A 356 -3.11 1.94 -15.54
N ILE A 357 -3.93 1.24 -16.32
CA ILE A 357 -4.40 -0.12 -16.00
C ILE A 357 -4.03 -1.09 -17.12
N TRP A 358 -3.35 -2.18 -16.77
CA TRP A 358 -3.30 -3.39 -17.60
C TRP A 358 -4.39 -4.36 -17.17
N PHE A 359 -5.17 -4.86 -18.11
CA PHE A 359 -6.20 -5.87 -17.86
C PHE A 359 -5.90 -7.16 -18.63
N GLY A 360 -5.23 -8.10 -17.97
CA GLY A 360 -4.98 -9.46 -18.45
C GLY A 360 -6.04 -10.47 -18.01
N GLY A 361 -5.98 -11.68 -18.56
CA GLY A 361 -6.86 -12.77 -18.15
C GLY A 361 -7.33 -13.66 -19.29
N THR A 362 -8.15 -14.65 -18.94
CA THR A 362 -8.70 -15.69 -19.83
C THR A 362 -10.22 -15.82 -19.71
N THR A 363 -10.89 -14.91 -19.00
CA THR A 363 -12.34 -14.96 -18.81
C THR A 363 -13.13 -14.85 -20.11
N GLY A 364 -14.19 -15.67 -20.18
CA GLY A 364 -15.20 -15.65 -21.24
C GLY A 364 -16.26 -14.57 -21.06
N THR A 365 -17.28 -14.61 -21.91
CA THR A 365 -18.36 -13.61 -22.00
C THR A 365 -19.31 -13.55 -20.80
N GLU A 366 -19.25 -14.53 -19.89
CA GLU A 366 -20.11 -14.62 -18.70
C GLU A 366 -19.62 -13.72 -17.55
N ALA A 367 -18.32 -13.39 -17.52
CA ALA A 367 -17.76 -12.50 -16.51
C ALA A 367 -18.10 -11.03 -16.79
N ARG A 368 -18.29 -10.23 -15.75
CA ARG A 368 -18.67 -8.82 -15.83
C ARG A 368 -17.63 -7.94 -15.13
N PHE A 369 -17.29 -6.83 -15.77
CA PHE A 369 -16.35 -5.85 -15.24
C PHE A 369 -16.93 -4.45 -15.35
N LEU A 370 -17.02 -3.73 -14.22
CA LEU A 370 -17.47 -2.35 -14.15
C LEU A 370 -16.35 -1.48 -13.59
N TRP A 371 -15.96 -0.46 -14.35
CA TRP A 371 -15.08 0.62 -13.91
C TRP A 371 -15.92 1.89 -13.85
N GLU A 372 -16.22 2.38 -12.64
CA GLU A 372 -17.16 3.47 -12.41
C GLU A 372 -16.56 4.63 -11.60
N ARG A 373 -16.72 5.88 -12.06
CA ARG A 373 -16.28 7.09 -11.34
C ARG A 373 -14.80 7.13 -10.91
N ASN A 374 -13.91 6.33 -11.51
CA ASN A 374 -12.48 6.39 -11.18
C ASN A 374 -11.83 7.63 -11.81
N ALA A 375 -10.77 8.13 -11.18
CA ALA A 375 -10.00 9.29 -11.64
C ALA A 375 -8.58 8.87 -12.02
N PHE A 376 -8.08 9.33 -13.17
CA PHE A 376 -6.76 8.98 -13.69
C PHE A 376 -5.95 10.22 -14.09
N ARG A 377 -4.74 10.39 -13.54
CA ARG A 377 -3.86 11.53 -13.91
C ARG A 377 -2.36 11.23 -13.87
N GLY A 378 -1.55 12.18 -14.37
CA GLY A 378 -0.09 12.05 -14.37
C GLY A 378 0.44 10.82 -15.12
N LEU A 379 -0.12 10.52 -16.29
CA LEU A 379 0.22 9.33 -17.09
C LEU A 379 1.31 9.65 -18.13
N ASP A 380 2.37 10.33 -17.71
CA ASP A 380 3.41 10.88 -18.59
C ASP A 380 4.44 9.80 -18.98
N PHE A 381 4.60 9.53 -20.28
CA PHE A 381 5.46 8.43 -20.72
C PHE A 381 6.96 8.69 -20.53
N GLY A 382 7.57 7.94 -19.60
CA GLY A 382 9.00 7.98 -19.28
C GLY A 382 9.68 6.61 -19.18
N TYR A 383 8.95 5.52 -19.43
CA TYR A 383 9.41 4.13 -19.22
C TYR A 383 10.64 3.73 -20.07
N GLN A 384 10.85 4.42 -21.19
CA GLN A 384 12.01 4.26 -22.08
C GLN A 384 13.37 4.48 -21.39
N ALA A 385 13.40 5.14 -20.23
CA ALA A 385 14.60 5.33 -19.43
C ALA A 385 15.19 4.02 -18.86
N VAL A 386 14.40 2.96 -18.74
CA VAL A 386 14.85 1.60 -18.38
C VAL A 386 14.58 0.61 -19.52
N TYR A 387 13.53 0.80 -20.30
CA TYR A 387 13.15 -0.11 -21.39
C TYR A 387 13.15 0.63 -22.75
N PRO A 388 14.30 0.81 -23.44
CA PRO A 388 14.41 1.66 -24.64
C PRO A 388 13.51 1.27 -25.82
N ALA A 389 12.96 0.06 -25.85
CA ALA A 389 12.00 -0.41 -26.86
C ALA A 389 10.53 -0.15 -26.50
N ALA A 390 10.24 0.28 -25.26
CA ALA A 390 8.91 0.64 -24.82
C ALA A 390 8.39 1.87 -25.59
N ARG A 391 7.07 1.95 -25.71
CA ARG A 391 6.35 3.05 -26.38
C ARG A 391 5.22 3.52 -25.48
N ASP A 392 4.78 4.76 -25.64
CA ASP A 392 3.56 5.25 -24.99
C ASP A 392 2.40 4.30 -25.36
N PRO A 393 1.64 3.77 -24.38
CA PRO A 393 0.47 2.95 -24.66
C PRO A 393 -0.65 3.65 -25.45
N GLU A 394 -0.62 4.98 -25.55
CA GLU A 394 -1.67 5.88 -26.08
C GLU A 394 -3.03 5.79 -25.36
N VAL A 395 -3.14 4.94 -24.34
CA VAL A 395 -4.37 4.63 -23.60
C VAL A 395 -4.16 4.67 -22.08
N VAL A 396 -5.24 4.96 -21.35
CA VAL A 396 -5.29 4.84 -19.89
C VAL A 396 -5.46 3.38 -19.47
N LEU A 397 -6.40 2.66 -20.10
CA LEU A 397 -6.65 1.24 -19.89
C LEU A 397 -6.31 0.45 -21.17
N ALA A 398 -5.49 -0.59 -21.03
CA ALA A 398 -5.21 -1.59 -22.06
C ALA A 398 -5.71 -2.97 -21.60
N LYS A 399 -6.09 -3.84 -22.54
CA LYS A 399 -6.51 -5.22 -22.23
C LYS A 399 -5.78 -6.25 -23.09
N ALA A 400 -5.65 -7.46 -22.58
CA ALA A 400 -5.23 -8.61 -23.37
C ALA A 400 -6.31 -9.06 -24.38
N ASP A 401 -5.87 -9.61 -25.51
CA ASP A 401 -6.78 -10.19 -26.52
C ASP A 401 -7.45 -11.48 -26.07
N THR A 402 -6.84 -12.19 -25.11
CA THR A 402 -7.39 -13.40 -24.48
C THR A 402 -8.63 -13.12 -23.62
N LEU A 403 -8.79 -11.89 -23.13
CA LEU A 403 -9.95 -11.47 -22.35
C LEU A 403 -11.14 -11.17 -23.28
N LYS A 404 -12.20 -11.98 -23.20
CA LYS A 404 -13.42 -11.88 -24.04
C LYS A 404 -14.64 -11.31 -23.32
N SER A 405 -14.49 -10.97 -22.05
CA SER A 405 -15.57 -10.49 -21.20
C SER A 405 -16.06 -9.09 -21.58
N PRO A 406 -17.35 -8.77 -21.36
CA PRO A 406 -17.85 -7.41 -21.40
C PRO A 406 -17.21 -6.53 -20.31
N ILE A 407 -16.78 -5.33 -20.69
CA ILE A 407 -16.24 -4.30 -19.80
C ILE A 407 -17.10 -3.05 -19.93
N THR A 408 -17.59 -2.52 -18.81
CA THR A 408 -18.31 -1.25 -18.75
C THR A 408 -17.42 -0.17 -18.14
N LEU A 409 -17.21 0.93 -18.85
CA LEU A 409 -16.51 2.12 -18.38
C LEU A 409 -17.55 3.24 -18.19
N LYS A 410 -17.87 3.61 -16.96
CA LYS A 410 -18.93 4.58 -16.64
C LYS A 410 -18.40 5.76 -15.81
N GLU A 411 -18.70 6.98 -16.23
CA GLU A 411 -18.46 8.19 -15.41
C GLU A 411 -17.00 8.39 -14.94
N ASN A 412 -16.01 7.72 -15.54
CA ASN A 412 -14.59 7.89 -15.18
C ASN A 412 -14.06 9.22 -15.73
N GLN A 413 -13.11 9.81 -15.03
CA GLN A 413 -12.46 11.06 -15.43
C GLN A 413 -10.96 10.82 -15.65
N TRP A 414 -10.40 11.38 -16.71
CA TRP A 414 -8.95 11.29 -16.93
C TRP A 414 -8.41 12.56 -17.59
N GLU A 415 -7.16 12.90 -17.32
CA GLU A 415 -6.47 14.00 -17.98
C GLU A 415 -5.37 13.54 -18.96
N GLY A 416 -4.92 14.46 -19.81
CA GLY A 416 -3.84 14.24 -20.76
C GLY A 416 -4.27 13.82 -22.17
N SER A 417 -3.28 13.51 -23.00
CA SER A 417 -3.44 13.23 -24.44
C SER A 417 -3.97 11.84 -24.77
N ARG A 418 -3.94 10.90 -23.82
CA ARG A 418 -4.32 9.50 -24.03
C ARG A 418 -5.83 9.31 -24.16
N LYS A 419 -6.21 8.25 -24.87
CA LYS A 419 -7.60 7.78 -24.93
C LYS A 419 -7.91 6.98 -23.66
N LEU A 420 -9.17 6.93 -23.21
CA LEU A 420 -9.53 6.07 -22.09
C LEU A 420 -9.25 4.59 -22.41
N PHE A 421 -9.60 4.16 -23.63
CA PHE A 421 -9.41 2.79 -24.12
C PHE A 421 -9.22 2.78 -25.64
N ALA A 422 -8.56 1.74 -26.18
CA ALA A 422 -8.29 1.61 -27.61
C ALA A 422 -9.59 1.51 -28.43
N GLY A 423 -9.70 2.31 -29.50
CA GLY A 423 -10.88 2.36 -30.37
C GLY A 423 -12.02 3.27 -29.87
N LEU A 424 -11.97 3.79 -28.63
CA LEU A 424 -12.86 4.86 -28.20
C LEU A 424 -12.32 6.23 -28.62
N THR A 425 -13.23 7.11 -29.06
CA THR A 425 -12.94 8.51 -29.39
C THR A 425 -13.76 9.39 -28.44
N GLY A 426 -13.10 10.01 -27.47
CA GLY A 426 -13.77 10.62 -26.32
C GLY A 426 -14.15 9.59 -25.24
N GLY A 427 -15.10 9.95 -24.37
CA GLY A 427 -15.46 9.16 -23.18
C GLY A 427 -16.78 8.39 -23.26
N SER A 428 -17.35 8.20 -24.45
CA SER A 428 -18.54 7.36 -24.65
C SER A 428 -18.49 6.65 -26.01
N GLY A 429 -19.14 5.49 -26.10
CA GLY A 429 -19.17 4.65 -27.31
C GLY A 429 -18.89 3.18 -27.01
N THR A 430 -18.64 2.40 -28.05
CA THR A 430 -18.38 0.94 -27.95
C THR A 430 -17.15 0.57 -28.76
N ALA A 431 -16.24 -0.22 -28.17
CA ALA A 431 -15.05 -0.75 -28.82
C ALA A 431 -14.90 -2.25 -28.50
N GLY A 432 -15.34 -3.11 -29.43
CA GLY A 432 -15.36 -4.56 -29.22
C GLY A 432 -16.27 -4.95 -28.04
N THR A 433 -15.70 -5.56 -27.00
CA THR A 433 -16.42 -5.94 -25.77
C THR A 433 -16.49 -4.81 -24.73
N VAL A 434 -15.93 -3.64 -25.02
CA VAL A 434 -15.93 -2.48 -24.12
C VAL A 434 -17.07 -1.52 -24.47
N MET A 435 -17.90 -1.19 -23.49
CA MET A 435 -18.96 -0.18 -23.57
C MET A 435 -18.62 0.98 -22.63
N ALA A 436 -18.69 2.22 -23.13
CA ALA A 436 -18.34 3.41 -22.38
C ALA A 436 -19.48 4.44 -22.39
N THR A 437 -19.79 5.01 -21.21
CA THR A 437 -20.85 6.01 -21.05
C THR A 437 -20.47 7.07 -20.02
N GLY A 438 -20.60 8.35 -20.36
CA GLY A 438 -20.46 9.48 -19.41
C GLY A 438 -19.04 9.73 -18.88
N ASN A 439 -18.01 9.07 -19.42
CA ASN A 439 -16.62 9.34 -19.04
C ASN A 439 -16.17 10.68 -19.65
N VAL A 440 -15.22 11.36 -19.01
CA VAL A 440 -14.76 12.71 -19.39
C VAL A 440 -13.23 12.78 -19.49
N ASN A 441 -12.71 13.19 -20.65
CA ASN A 441 -11.34 13.69 -20.73
C ASN A 441 -11.34 15.17 -20.33
N GLY A 442 -10.62 15.52 -19.28
CA GLY A 442 -10.49 16.87 -18.76
C GLY A 442 -9.59 16.91 -17.54
N PRO A 443 -9.28 18.10 -16.99
CA PRO A 443 -8.45 18.23 -15.80
C PRO A 443 -8.99 17.38 -14.65
N VAL A 444 -8.10 16.71 -13.91
CA VAL A 444 -8.42 15.97 -12.68
C VAL A 444 -7.73 16.68 -11.53
N THR A 445 -8.50 17.09 -10.50
CA THR A 445 -7.92 17.77 -9.33
C THR A 445 -6.84 16.89 -8.69
N PRO A 446 -5.61 17.39 -8.45
CA PRO A 446 -4.62 16.61 -7.75
C PRO A 446 -5.10 16.24 -6.34
N LEU A 447 -4.92 14.98 -5.94
CA LEU A 447 -5.15 14.58 -4.56
C LEU A 447 -4.07 15.20 -3.67
N THR A 448 -4.53 15.91 -2.63
CA THR A 448 -3.69 16.47 -1.59
C THR A 448 -3.80 15.60 -0.34
N PHE A 449 -2.67 15.19 0.23
CA PHE A 449 -2.61 14.53 1.53
C PHE A 449 -2.46 15.57 2.67
N VAL A 450 -2.85 15.22 3.90
CA VAL A 450 -2.68 16.08 5.08
C VAL A 450 -1.21 16.46 5.30
N SER A 451 -0.31 15.48 5.30
CA SER A 451 1.14 15.73 5.27
C SER A 451 1.91 14.48 4.86
N THR A 452 2.50 14.50 3.66
CA THR A 452 3.42 13.42 3.24
C THR A 452 4.73 13.46 4.05
N GLY A 453 5.17 14.65 4.48
CA GLY A 453 6.52 14.88 4.99
C GLY A 453 7.61 14.88 3.91
N LEU A 454 7.25 14.77 2.63
CA LEU A 454 8.14 15.10 1.52
C LEU A 454 8.26 16.61 1.36
N PRO A 455 9.30 17.11 0.67
CA PRO A 455 9.41 18.54 0.37
C PRO A 455 8.17 19.07 -0.36
N GLU A 456 7.78 20.31 -0.06
CA GLU A 456 6.65 20.97 -0.69
C GLU A 456 6.78 20.97 -2.22
N GLY A 457 5.66 20.72 -2.93
CA GLY A 457 5.64 20.64 -4.39
C GLY A 457 6.28 19.39 -5.00
N THR A 458 6.77 18.44 -4.20
CA THR A 458 7.26 17.14 -4.70
C THR A 458 6.13 16.41 -5.43
N ALA A 459 6.22 16.30 -6.75
CA ALA A 459 5.32 15.44 -7.53
C ALA A 459 5.55 13.98 -7.13
N THR A 460 4.49 13.21 -6.96
CA THR A 460 4.58 11.94 -6.22
C THR A 460 5.52 10.92 -6.90
N ARG A 461 5.65 10.98 -8.22
CA ARG A 461 6.57 10.14 -9.00
C ARG A 461 8.05 10.50 -8.88
N GLN A 462 8.42 11.63 -8.25
CA GLN A 462 9.82 12.07 -8.13
C GLN A 462 10.64 11.30 -7.10
N LEU A 463 10.00 10.51 -6.23
CA LEU A 463 10.69 9.67 -5.26
C LEU A 463 11.06 8.32 -5.89
N GLU A 464 12.34 7.95 -5.81
CA GLU A 464 12.86 6.68 -6.32
C GLU A 464 13.70 5.97 -5.25
N ARG A 465 14.07 4.70 -5.45
CA ARG A 465 15.19 4.09 -4.71
C ARG A 465 16.50 4.54 -5.36
N TRP A 466 17.53 4.74 -4.54
CA TRP A 466 18.88 4.95 -5.08
C TRP A 466 19.41 3.65 -5.70
N ALA A 467 19.93 3.74 -6.91
CA ALA A 467 20.60 2.65 -7.61
C ALA A 467 21.85 3.18 -8.32
N ALA A 468 22.96 2.43 -8.26
CA ALA A 468 24.17 2.78 -9.00
C ALA A 468 23.97 2.67 -10.52
N ARG A 469 23.17 1.68 -10.95
CA ARG A 469 22.96 1.29 -12.36
C ARG A 469 21.51 0.88 -12.60
N ALA A 470 21.02 1.13 -13.82
CA ALA A 470 19.73 0.62 -14.26
C ALA A 470 19.89 -0.85 -14.70
N THR A 471 19.72 -1.81 -13.79
CA THR A 471 20.07 -3.23 -14.01
C THR A 471 19.22 -3.89 -15.09
N LEU A 472 17.96 -3.47 -15.23
CA LEU A 472 17.00 -3.98 -16.20
C LEU A 472 17.17 -3.37 -17.61
N ALA A 473 17.98 -2.32 -17.75
CA ALA A 473 18.23 -1.66 -19.02
C ALA A 473 19.40 -2.32 -19.80
N PRO A 474 19.35 -2.34 -21.15
CA PRO A 474 20.44 -2.88 -21.97
C PRO A 474 21.80 -2.24 -21.65
N ASN A 475 22.82 -3.07 -21.46
CA ASN A 475 24.18 -2.70 -21.04
C ASN A 475 24.31 -2.11 -19.62
N THR A 476 23.23 -2.13 -18.82
CA THR A 476 23.23 -1.77 -17.39
C THR A 476 23.93 -0.42 -17.09
N PRO A 477 23.46 0.68 -17.70
CA PRO A 477 24.08 2.00 -17.61
C PRO A 477 24.02 2.57 -16.19
N GLU A 478 24.94 3.48 -15.86
CA GLU A 478 24.94 4.17 -14.58
C GLU A 478 23.76 5.15 -14.46
N VAL A 479 23.12 5.21 -13.28
CA VAL A 479 22.04 6.16 -13.05
C VAL A 479 22.63 7.53 -12.74
N THR A 480 22.13 8.54 -13.45
CA THR A 480 22.45 9.95 -13.19
C THR A 480 21.25 10.62 -12.54
N TYR A 481 21.45 11.16 -11.35
CA TYR A 481 20.46 11.90 -10.59
C TYR A 481 20.65 13.40 -10.83
N ALA A 482 19.59 14.09 -11.25
CA ALA A 482 19.59 15.55 -11.40
C ALA A 482 19.63 16.26 -10.03
N ALA A 483 20.06 17.52 -10.00
CA ALA A 483 19.92 18.34 -8.79
C ALA A 483 18.43 18.43 -8.38
N GLY A 484 18.14 18.30 -7.09
CA GLY A 484 16.79 18.23 -6.54
C GLY A 484 16.15 16.82 -6.51
N ALA A 485 16.71 15.82 -7.21
CA ALA A 485 16.16 14.46 -7.23
C ALA A 485 16.11 13.85 -5.81
N LEU A 486 15.01 13.16 -5.50
CA LEU A 486 14.75 12.54 -4.20
C LEU A 486 14.93 11.03 -4.27
N VAL A 487 15.70 10.47 -3.35
CA VAL A 487 15.94 9.02 -3.28
C VAL A 487 15.81 8.46 -1.87
N MET A 488 15.25 7.27 -1.76
CA MET A 488 15.38 6.41 -0.59
C MET A 488 16.61 5.52 -0.70
N HIS A 489 17.38 5.42 0.38
CA HIS A 489 18.47 4.46 0.53
C HIS A 489 18.57 4.05 2.00
N ASP A 490 18.52 2.73 2.26
CA ASP A 490 18.61 2.11 3.58
C ASP A 490 17.65 2.72 4.61
N GLY A 491 16.45 3.05 4.13
CA GLY A 491 15.35 3.61 4.94
C GLY A 491 15.53 5.10 5.27
N ARG A 492 16.45 5.79 4.60
CA ARG A 492 16.71 7.23 4.75
C ARG A 492 16.39 7.97 3.46
N LEU A 493 15.80 9.17 3.60
CA LEU A 493 15.50 10.07 2.48
C LEU A 493 16.70 10.99 2.20
N PHE A 494 17.05 11.12 0.92
CA PHE A 494 18.10 12.03 0.46
C PHE A 494 17.62 12.90 -0.70
N ARG A 495 18.20 14.09 -0.84
CA ARG A 495 18.06 14.99 -1.99
C ARG A 495 19.41 15.23 -2.65
N ALA A 496 19.49 15.15 -3.96
CA ALA A 496 20.70 15.52 -4.71
C ALA A 496 20.92 17.05 -4.65
N ARG A 497 22.06 17.50 -4.11
CA ARG A 497 22.47 18.92 -4.10
C ARG A 497 22.88 19.40 -5.50
N THR A 498 23.53 18.51 -6.25
CA THR A 498 24.01 18.72 -7.62
C THR A 498 23.76 17.48 -8.45
N GLN A 499 23.77 17.61 -9.77
CA GLN A 499 23.75 16.44 -10.65
C GLN A 499 24.93 15.53 -10.33
N ASN A 500 24.67 14.22 -10.17
CA ASN A 500 25.70 13.24 -9.84
C ASN A 500 25.36 11.85 -10.40
N THR A 501 26.39 11.02 -10.55
CA THR A 501 26.33 9.67 -11.12
C THR A 501 27.21 8.77 -10.26
N ASN A 502 26.72 7.58 -9.90
CA ASN A 502 27.48 6.58 -9.12
C ASN A 502 28.12 7.16 -7.82
N LYS A 503 27.35 7.99 -7.08
CA LYS A 503 27.71 8.52 -5.77
C LYS A 503 26.71 8.00 -4.73
N VAL A 504 27.18 7.09 -3.88
CA VAL A 504 26.40 6.49 -2.78
C VAL A 504 26.01 7.58 -1.77
N PRO A 505 24.70 7.81 -1.49
CA PRO A 505 24.24 8.94 -0.67
C PRO A 505 24.90 9.16 0.69
N PRO A 506 24.99 8.17 1.61
CA PRO A 506 25.65 8.38 2.92
C PRO A 506 27.13 8.74 2.81
N ASP A 507 27.84 8.23 1.80
CA ASP A 507 29.30 8.40 1.65
C ASP A 507 29.68 9.71 0.93
N ASN A 508 28.70 10.41 0.34
CA ASN A 508 28.95 11.53 -0.58
C ASN A 508 28.14 12.78 -0.22
N ALA A 509 28.19 13.20 1.04
CA ALA A 509 27.47 14.37 1.59
C ALA A 509 27.74 15.72 0.89
N ALA A 510 28.80 15.82 0.08
CA ALA A 510 29.05 16.99 -0.76
C ALA A 510 28.03 17.14 -1.92
N VAL A 511 27.45 16.03 -2.40
CA VAL A 511 26.44 16.02 -3.49
C VAL A 511 25.08 15.51 -3.03
N TRP A 512 24.96 14.97 -1.81
CA TRP A 512 23.71 14.52 -1.21
C TRP A 512 23.38 15.25 0.10
N GLU A 513 22.11 15.60 0.26
CA GLU A 513 21.51 16.15 1.45
C GLU A 513 20.66 15.06 2.12
N VAL A 514 20.91 14.77 3.39
CA VAL A 514 19.99 13.95 4.20
C VAL A 514 18.77 14.79 4.54
N LEU A 515 17.58 14.27 4.33
CA LEU A 515 16.32 14.88 4.75
C LEU A 515 15.72 14.14 5.97
N PRO A 516 14.80 14.78 6.72
CA PRO A 516 13.93 14.08 7.65
C PRO A 516 13.16 12.95 6.95
N LEU A 517 12.74 11.94 7.72
CA LEU A 517 11.88 10.88 7.20
C LEU A 517 10.47 11.42 6.93
N PRO A 518 9.78 10.96 5.87
CA PRO A 518 8.38 11.28 5.63
C PRO A 518 7.49 10.90 6.83
N VAL A 519 6.59 11.79 7.23
CA VAL A 519 5.66 11.54 8.36
C VAL A 519 4.48 10.65 7.97
N ASP A 520 4.21 10.52 6.67
CA ASP A 520 3.18 9.64 6.11
C ASP A 520 1.76 9.83 6.70
N ASP A 521 1.36 11.09 6.96
CA ASP A 521 -0.05 11.45 7.13
C ASP A 521 -0.72 11.52 5.76
N LEU A 522 -0.94 10.32 5.23
CA LEU A 522 -1.54 10.06 3.92
C LEU A 522 -3.07 10.02 3.96
N ARG A 523 -3.69 10.61 4.99
CA ARG A 523 -5.12 10.95 4.91
C ARG A 523 -5.34 11.95 3.79
N THR A 524 -6.44 11.81 3.08
CA THR A 524 -6.87 12.79 2.08
C THR A 524 -7.21 14.10 2.80
N ALA A 525 -6.66 15.23 2.33
CA ALA A 525 -6.82 16.51 3.01
C ALA A 525 -8.30 16.92 3.10
N PRO A 526 -8.78 17.38 4.28
CA PRO A 526 -10.18 17.74 4.47
C PRO A 526 -10.59 18.90 3.56
N GLY A 527 -11.89 18.95 3.21
CA GLY A 527 -12.45 19.98 2.33
C GLY A 527 -12.19 19.77 0.82
N THR A 528 -11.26 18.89 0.43
CA THR A 528 -11.04 18.52 -0.98
C THR A 528 -12.21 17.73 -1.57
N GLU A 529 -12.36 17.72 -2.90
CA GLU A 529 -13.37 16.88 -3.59
C GLU A 529 -13.16 15.38 -3.29
N TRP A 530 -11.92 14.96 -3.08
CA TRP A 530 -11.57 13.58 -2.77
C TRP A 530 -12.03 13.17 -1.36
N ALA A 531 -11.88 14.06 -0.37
CA ALA A 531 -12.42 13.85 0.97
C ALA A 531 -13.96 13.82 0.97
N GLN A 532 -14.62 14.69 0.20
CA GLN A 532 -16.09 14.67 0.04
C GLN A 532 -16.61 13.36 -0.60
N ARG A 533 -15.78 12.71 -1.41
CA ARG A 533 -16.04 11.40 -2.02
C ARG A 533 -15.58 10.20 -1.17
N GLY A 534 -14.98 10.46 0.01
CA GLY A 534 -14.45 9.41 0.90
C GLY A 534 -13.26 8.63 0.32
N ILE A 535 -12.56 9.15 -0.68
CA ILE A 535 -11.39 8.46 -1.27
C ILE A 535 -10.18 8.60 -0.34
N GLY A 536 -9.48 7.49 -0.08
CA GLY A 536 -8.31 7.41 0.80
C GLY A 536 -8.64 6.76 2.13
N LEU A 537 -7.83 7.04 3.15
CA LEU A 537 -8.01 6.49 4.50
C LEU A 537 -9.32 6.97 5.15
N LEU A 538 -9.88 6.12 6.01
CA LEU A 538 -10.96 6.45 6.93
C LEU A 538 -10.39 7.17 8.17
N ASP A 539 -11.06 8.23 8.61
CA ASP A 539 -10.75 8.89 9.90
C ASP A 539 -10.98 7.95 11.09
N VAL A 540 -11.94 7.02 10.95
CA VAL A 540 -12.25 5.94 11.90
C VAL A 540 -12.63 4.69 11.11
N ALA A 541 -11.85 3.61 11.24
CA ALA A 541 -12.27 2.29 10.79
C ALA A 541 -13.49 1.83 11.61
N ARG A 542 -14.53 1.32 10.92
CA ARG A 542 -15.79 0.86 11.53
C ARG A 542 -16.01 -0.63 11.30
#